data_AF-A0A931Z1D3-F1
#
_entry.id   AF-A0A931Z1D3-F1
#
_cell.length_a   1.000
_cell.length_b   1.000
_cell.length_c   1.000
_cell.angle_alpha   90.00
_cell.angle_beta   90.00
_cell.angle_gamma   90.00
#
_symmetry.space_group_name_H-M   'P 1'
#
loop_
_entity.id
_entity.type
_entity.pdbx_description
1 polymer ?
#
loop_
_entity_poly.entity_id
_entity_poly.type
_entity_poly.pdbx_seq_one_letter_code
_entity_poly.pdbx_strand_id
1 'polypeptide(L)' 'MKLSIDLSPAQADRLRHEAERLGLAPEDLARAAIADLLATPGEDFKAAAERVLRKNEELYRRLA' A
#
# COMPACT_ATOMS: atom_id res chain seq x y z
N MET A 1 -7.25 -18.17 6.13
CA MET A 1 -6.04 -18.99 5.88
C MET A 1 -5.02 -18.68 6.96
N LYS A 2 -4.24 -19.66 7.43
CA LYS A 2 -3.08 -19.43 8.31
C LYS A 2 -1.81 -19.54 7.47
N LEU A 3 -0.89 -18.60 7.65
CA LEU A 3 0.40 -18.56 6.97
C LEU A 3 1.49 -18.56 8.04
N SER A 4 2.50 -19.42 7.88
CA SER A 4 3.73 -19.37 8.68
C SER A 4 4.82 -18.77 7.82
N ILE A 5 5.53 -17.78 8.35
CA ILE A 5 6.64 -17.11 7.67
C ILE A 5 7.87 -17.13 8.58
N ASP A 6 9.01 -17.49 8.00
CA ASP A 6 10.28 -17.42 8.72
C ASP A 6 10.82 -16.00 8.60
N LEU A 7 11.08 -15.39 9.74
CA LEU A 7 11.72 -14.09 9.85
C LEU A 7 13.09 -14.27 10.48
N SER A 8 14.10 -13.57 9.95
CA SER A 8 15.35 -13.43 10.68
C SER A 8 15.09 -12.75 12.04
N PRO A 9 15.94 -12.98 13.06
CA PRO A 9 15.76 -12.35 14.37
C PRO A 9 15.60 -10.83 14.28
N ALA A 10 16.41 -10.16 13.45
CA ALA A 10 16.34 -8.72 13.24
C ALA A 10 15.01 -8.26 12.62
N GLN A 11 14.43 -9.03 11.69
CA GLN A 11 13.13 -8.72 11.11
C GLN A 11 12.00 -8.91 12.14
N ALA A 12 12.08 -9.96 12.95
CA ALA A 12 11.11 -10.22 14.01
C ALA A 12 11.15 -9.14 15.10
N ASP A 13 12.34 -8.67 15.49
CA ASP A 13 12.51 -7.58 16.44
C ASP A 13 11.92 -6.28 15.90
N ARG A 14 12.19 -5.96 14.62
CA ARG A 14 11.64 -4.76 13.98
C ARG A 14 10.12 -4.80 13.89
N LEU A 15 9.53 -5.94 13.54
CA LEU A 15 8.08 -6.09 13.48
C LEU A 15 7.45 -5.89 14.87
N ARG A 16 8.03 -6.48 15.92
CA ARG A 16 7.56 -6.29 17.30
C ARG A 16 7.63 -4.83 17.73
N HIS A 17 8.75 -4.17 17.50
CA HIS A 17 8.92 -2.77 17.87
C HIS A 17 7.92 -1.84 17.17
N GLU A 18 7.71 -2.03 15.85
CA GLU A 18 6.72 -1.22 15.12
C GLU A 18 5.28 -1.52 15.56
N ALA A 19 4.96 -2.77 15.87
CA ALA A 19 3.65 -3.15 16.38
C ALA A 19 3.39 -2.51 17.76
N GLU A 20 4.37 -2.56 18.67
CA GLU A 20 4.32 -1.91 19.98
C GLU A 20 4.13 -0.40 19.86
N ARG A 21 4.90 0.25 18.97
CA ARG A 21 4.78 1.69 18.71
C ARG A 21 3.37 2.09 18.25
N LEU A 22 2.68 1.19 17.54
CA LEU A 22 1.33 1.40 17.04
C LEU A 22 0.23 0.84 17.97
N GLY A 23 0.60 0.20 19.09
CA GLY A 23 -0.35 -0.43 20.01
C GLY A 23 -1.07 -1.65 19.42
N LEU A 24 -0.43 -2.36 18.49
CA LEU A 24 -0.98 -3.50 17.76
C LEU A 24 -0.25 -4.79 18.12
N ALA A 25 -0.91 -5.93 17.89
CA ALA A 25 -0.20 -7.21 17.87
C ALA A 25 0.68 -7.30 16.60
N PRO A 26 1.86 -7.93 16.65
CA PRO A 26 2.73 -8.15 15.49
C PRO A 26 2.01 -8.80 14.30
N GLU A 27 1.10 -9.73 14.58
CA GLU A 27 0.30 -10.44 13.58
C GLU A 27 -0.70 -9.53 12.87
N ASP A 28 -1.28 -8.56 13.61
CA ASP A 28 -2.23 -7.61 13.04
C ASP A 28 -1.53 -6.58 12.16
N LEU A 29 -0.35 -6.12 12.58
CA LEU A 29 0.50 -5.27 11.74
C LEU A 29 0.94 -6.00 10.47
N ALA A 30 1.40 -7.25 10.59
CA ALA A 30 1.80 -8.06 9.43
C ALA A 30 0.62 -8.30 8.48
N ARG A 31 -0.58 -8.58 9.01
CA ARG A 31 -1.80 -8.73 8.22
C ARG A 31 -2.14 -7.44 7.49
N ALA A 32 -2.11 -6.30 8.17
CA ALA A 32 -2.42 -5.00 7.56
C ALA A 32 -1.43 -4.67 6.44
N ALA A 33 -0.13 -4.92 6.65
CA ALA A 33 0.90 -4.72 5.63
C ALA A 33 0.68 -5.60 4.38
N ILE A 34 0.31 -6.87 4.57
CA ILE A 34 -0.02 -7.77 3.45
C ILE A 34 -1.30 -7.30 2.74
N ALA A 35 -2.32 -6.87 3.50
CA ALA A 35 -3.56 -6.37 2.93
C ALA A 35 -3.34 -5.08 2.12
N ASP A 36 -2.49 -4.17 2.60
CA ASP A 36 -2.11 -2.95 1.88
C ASP A 36 -1.29 -3.25 0.62
N LEU A 37 -0.35 -4.21 0.71
CA LEU A 37 0.43 -4.68 -0.44
C LEU A 37 -0.45 -5.32 -1.52
N LEU A 38 -1.47 -6.07 -1.12
CA LEU A 38 -2.40 -6.78 -2.01
C LEU A 38 -3.56 -5.90 -2.45
N ALA A 39 -3.87 -4.84 -1.71
CA ALA A 39 -4.75 -3.80 -2.22
C ALA A 39 -4.15 -3.35 -3.55
N THR A 40 -4.98 -3.16 -4.57
CA THR A 40 -4.54 -2.68 -5.88
C THR A 40 -4.84 -1.18 -5.98
N PRO A 41 -4.23 -0.28 -5.18
CA PRO A 41 -4.44 1.15 -5.35
C PRO A 41 -3.78 1.64 -6.65
N GLY A 42 -2.81 0.88 -7.20
CA GLY A 42 -2.09 1.23 -8.42
C GLY A 42 -2.98 1.35 -9.66
N GLU A 43 -3.92 0.43 -9.87
CA GLU A 43 -4.82 0.46 -11.04
C GLU A 43 -5.84 1.59 -10.94
N ASP A 44 -6.51 1.73 -9.80
CA ASP A 44 -7.50 2.80 -9.59
C ASP A 44 -6.87 4.19 -9.61
N PHE A 45 -5.69 4.34 -8.98
CA PHE A 45 -4.92 5.58 -9.02
C PHE A 45 -4.43 5.88 -10.43
N LYS A 46 -3.88 4.87 -11.15
CA LYS A 46 -3.42 5.03 -12.53
C LYS A 46 -4.57 5.41 -13.45
N ALA A 47 -5.72 4.77 -13.34
CA ALA A 47 -6.93 5.11 -14.11
C ALA A 47 -7.40 6.54 -13.81
N ALA A 48 -7.38 6.96 -12.54
CA ALA A 48 -7.71 8.33 -12.15
C ALA A 48 -6.71 9.35 -12.71
N ALA A 49 -5.41 9.05 -12.62
CA ALA A 49 -4.34 9.89 -13.15
C ALA A 49 -4.43 10.03 -14.68
N GLU A 50 -4.63 8.93 -15.41
CA GLU A 50 -4.83 8.94 -16.86
C GLU A 50 -6.07 9.73 -17.28
N ARG A 51 -7.13 9.70 -16.48
CA ARG A 51 -8.34 10.49 -16.74
C ARG A 51 -8.08 11.99 -16.58
N VAL A 52 -7.32 12.39 -15.55
CA VAL A 52 -6.95 13.80 -15.33
C VAL A 52 -6.03 14.31 -16.44
N LEU A 53 -5.02 13.52 -16.82
CA LEU A 53 -4.08 13.88 -17.88
C LEU A 53 -4.79 14.06 -19.23
N ARG A 54 -5.67 13.13 -19.62
CA ARG A 54 -6.49 13.27 -20.84
C ARG A 54 -7.38 14.50 -20.82
N LYS A 55 -8.06 14.78 -19.71
CA LYS A 55 -8.90 15.98 -19.58
C LYS A 55 -8.10 17.27 -19.74
N ASN A 56 -6.89 17.33 -19.17
CA ASN A 56 -6.03 18.49 -19.32
C ASN A 56 -5.51 18.63 -20.74
N GLU A 57 -5.12 17.54 -21.39
CA GLU A 57 -4.72 17.55 -22.80
C GLU A 57 -5.84 18.08 -23.69
N GLU A 58 -7.07 17.62 -23.51
CA GLU A 58 -8.24 18.14 -24.22
C GLU A 58 -8.50 19.62 -23.93
N LEU A 59 -8.32 20.06 -22.69
CA LEU A 59 -8.46 21.47 -22.31
C LEU A 59 -7.45 22.34 -23.06
N TYR A 60 -6.17 21.92 -23.06
CA TYR A 60 -5.11 22.65 -23.76
C TYR A 60 -5.34 22.68 -25.27
N ARG A 61 -5.82 21.60 -25.88
CA ARG A 61 -6.17 21.58 -27.32
C ARG A 61 -7.31 22.54 -27.69
N ARG A 62 -8.23 22.84 -26.77
CA ARG A 62 -9.35 23.77 -27.02
C ARG A 62 -8.96 25.24 -26.80
N LEU A 63 -7.87 25.49 -26.09
CA LEU A 63 -7.38 26.83 -25.75
C LEU A 63 -6.30 27.34 -26.72
N ALA A 64 -5.83 26.49 -27.64
CA ALA A 64 -4.90 26.83 -28.73
C ALA A 64 -5.66 27.01 -30.05
#